data_AF-Q1R2T4-F1
#
_entry.id   AF-Q1R2T4-F1
#
_cell.length_a   1.000
_cell.length_b   1.000
_cell.length_c   1.000
_cell.angle_alpha   90.00
_cell.angle_beta   90.00
_cell.angle_gamma   90.00
#
_symmetry.space_group_name_H-M   'P 1'
#
loop_
_entity.id
_entity.type
_entity.pdbx_description
1 polymer ?
#
loop_
_entity_poly.entity_id
_entity_poly.type
_entity_poly.pdbx_seq_one_letter_code
_entity_poly.pdbx_strand_id
1 'polypeptide(L)'
;MNAFFMLMCVMKLNARNIFKGLISFSHRLRLLIQEYNLIYSELIMNMNNPLEVLGHVSWLWASSPLHRNWPVSLFAINVLPAIRANQYALLTRDNYPVAYCSWANLSLENEIKYLNDVTSLVAEDWTSGDRKWFIDWIAPFGDNGALYKYMRKKFPDELFRAIRVDPKTHVGKVSEFHGGKIDKQLANKIFKQYHHELITEVKNKTDFNFSLTG
;
A
#
# COMPACT_ATOMS: atom_id res chain seq x y z
N MET A 1 6.56 -4.71 -83.43
CA MET A 1 5.36 -4.67 -82.57
C MET A 1 5.64 -5.31 -81.20
N ASN A 2 6.72 -4.91 -80.51
CA ASN A 2 7.30 -5.67 -79.37
C ASN A 2 7.69 -4.83 -78.13
N ALA A 3 7.26 -3.57 -78.02
CA ALA A 3 7.57 -2.73 -76.84
C ALA A 3 6.37 -2.45 -75.92
N PHE A 4 5.13 -2.56 -76.43
CA PHE A 4 3.93 -2.18 -75.67
C PHE A 4 3.40 -3.30 -74.73
N PHE A 5 3.60 -4.57 -75.10
CA PHE A 5 3.15 -5.70 -74.28
C PHE A 5 4.05 -5.96 -73.05
N MET A 6 5.34 -5.62 -73.14
CA MET A 6 6.28 -5.79 -72.03
C MET A 6 6.06 -4.74 -70.93
N LEU A 7 5.67 -3.52 -71.29
CA LEU A 7 5.41 -2.43 -70.33
C LEU A 7 4.12 -2.65 -69.53
N MET A 8 3.07 -3.24 -70.12
CA MET A 8 1.84 -3.58 -69.41
C MET A 8 1.99 -4.74 -68.42
N CYS A 9 2.91 -5.68 -68.65
CA CYS A 9 3.20 -6.76 -67.71
C CYS A 9 3.99 -6.26 -66.49
N VAL A 10 4.94 -5.33 -66.68
CA VAL A 10 5.72 -4.74 -65.57
C VAL A 10 4.86 -3.80 -64.70
N MET A 11 3.91 -3.06 -65.28
CA MET A 11 3.01 -2.18 -64.51
C MET A 11 1.90 -2.94 -63.74
N LYS A 12 1.39 -4.07 -64.25
CA LYS A 12 0.43 -4.92 -63.51
C LYS A 12 1.05 -5.65 -62.32
N LEU A 13 2.36 -5.90 -62.35
CA LEU A 13 3.12 -6.50 -61.24
C LEU A 13 3.39 -5.51 -60.09
N ASN A 14 3.24 -4.20 -60.31
CA ASN A 14 3.61 -3.20 -59.30
C ASN A 14 2.42 -2.72 -58.46
N ALA A 15 1.22 -2.56 -59.03
CA ALA A 15 0.04 -2.09 -58.28
C ALA A 15 -0.41 -3.07 -57.17
N ARG A 16 -0.33 -4.40 -57.42
CA ARG A 16 -0.66 -5.40 -56.40
C ARG A 16 0.33 -5.40 -55.24
N ASN A 17 1.60 -5.16 -55.50
CA ASN A 17 2.64 -5.09 -54.47
C ASN A 17 2.53 -3.79 -53.66
N ILE A 18 2.19 -2.67 -54.29
CA ILE A 18 1.92 -1.39 -53.61
C ILE A 18 0.67 -1.49 -52.72
N PHE A 19 -0.43 -2.07 -53.21
CA PHE A 19 -1.64 -2.29 -52.40
C PHE A 19 -1.39 -3.25 -51.22
N LYS A 20 -0.66 -4.35 -51.45
CA LYS A 20 -0.24 -5.26 -50.37
C LYS A 20 0.66 -4.56 -49.35
N GLY A 21 1.55 -3.68 -49.81
CA GLY A 21 2.41 -2.85 -48.96
C GLY A 21 1.62 -1.86 -48.10
N LEU A 22 0.62 -1.18 -48.68
CA LEU A 22 -0.27 -0.25 -47.96
C LEU A 22 -1.16 -0.96 -46.93
N ILE A 23 -1.70 -2.13 -47.26
CA ILE A 23 -2.50 -2.95 -46.33
C ILE A 23 -1.60 -3.50 -45.21
N SER A 24 -0.40 -3.98 -45.54
CA SER A 24 0.59 -4.43 -44.56
C SER A 24 1.03 -3.29 -43.65
N PHE A 25 1.25 -2.09 -44.17
CA PHE A 25 1.59 -0.89 -43.40
C PHE A 25 0.45 -0.47 -42.46
N SER A 26 -0.81 -0.46 -42.95
CA SER A 26 -1.99 -0.17 -42.13
C SER A 26 -2.18 -1.21 -41.01
N HIS A 27 -2.00 -2.50 -41.32
CA HIS A 27 -2.07 -3.57 -40.33
C HIS A 27 -0.95 -3.45 -39.29
N ARG A 28 0.28 -3.15 -39.74
CA ARG A 28 1.43 -2.95 -38.86
C ARG A 28 1.28 -1.72 -37.97
N LEU A 29 0.74 -0.62 -38.50
CA LEU A 29 0.41 0.57 -37.73
C LEU A 29 -0.69 0.28 -36.70
N ARG A 30 -1.70 -0.53 -37.06
CA ARG A 30 -2.75 -0.97 -36.13
C ARG A 30 -2.19 -1.85 -35.02
N LEU A 31 -1.29 -2.78 -35.36
CA LEU A 31 -0.60 -3.63 -34.39
C LEU A 31 0.30 -2.81 -33.47
N LEU A 32 1.03 -1.81 -33.99
CA LEU A 32 1.84 -0.89 -33.18
C LEU A 32 0.98 -0.02 -32.26
N ILE A 33 -0.18 0.46 -32.72
CA ILE A 33 -1.13 1.20 -31.87
C ILE A 33 -1.72 0.28 -30.80
N GLN A 34 -2.02 -0.98 -31.14
CA GLN A 34 -2.54 -1.96 -30.19
C GLN A 34 -1.49 -2.36 -29.16
N GLU A 35 -0.25 -2.57 -29.58
CA GLU A 35 0.91 -2.86 -28.72
C GLU A 35 1.24 -1.65 -27.85
N TYR A 36 1.22 -0.43 -28.41
CA TYR A 36 1.38 0.81 -27.65
C TYR A 36 0.25 1.01 -26.63
N ASN A 37 -1.01 0.75 -26.99
CA ASN A 37 -2.14 0.83 -26.06
C ASN A 37 -2.08 -0.27 -24.99
N LEU A 38 -1.59 -1.47 -25.33
CA LEU A 38 -1.34 -2.54 -24.38
C LEU A 38 -0.22 -2.16 -23.41
N ILE A 39 0.91 -1.65 -23.93
CA ILE A 39 2.03 -1.14 -23.13
C ILE A 39 1.57 0.04 -22.27
N TYR A 40 0.79 1.00 -22.79
CA TYR A 40 0.24 2.11 -22.01
C TYR A 40 -0.75 1.65 -20.95
N SER A 41 -1.57 0.63 -21.26
CA SER A 41 -2.48 0.04 -20.28
C SER A 41 -1.71 -0.74 -19.21
N GLU A 42 -0.64 -1.46 -19.56
CA GLU A 42 0.25 -2.17 -18.63
C GLU A 42 1.07 -1.17 -17.78
N LEU A 43 1.50 -0.04 -18.35
CA LEU A 43 2.21 1.03 -17.63
C LEU A 43 1.30 1.74 -16.61
N ILE A 44 -0.01 1.82 -16.89
CA ILE A 44 -1.04 2.36 -15.98
C ILE A 44 -1.54 1.31 -14.97
N MET A 45 -1.26 0.01 -15.18
CA MET A 45 -1.81 -1.09 -14.37
C MET A 45 -0.84 -1.69 -13.34
N ASN A 46 0.16 -0.94 -12.83
CA ASN A 46 0.99 -1.47 -11.74
C ASN A 46 1.48 -0.48 -10.68
N MET A 47 0.84 0.68 -10.59
CA MET A 47 0.78 1.48 -9.38
C MET A 47 -0.64 2.02 -9.30
N ASN A 48 -1.44 1.61 -8.32
CA ASN A 48 -2.68 2.33 -8.04
C ASN A 48 -2.29 3.81 -7.94
N ASN A 49 -2.94 4.67 -8.74
CA ASN A 49 -2.64 6.09 -8.73
C ASN A 49 -2.70 6.57 -7.26
N PRO A 50 -1.68 7.26 -6.71
CA PRO A 50 -1.70 7.72 -5.32
C PRO A 50 -3.00 8.43 -4.93
N LEU A 51 -3.60 9.18 -5.86
CA LEU A 51 -4.90 9.84 -5.67
C LEU A 51 -6.07 8.86 -5.61
N GLU A 52 -6.02 7.77 -6.39
CA GLU A 52 -7.03 6.71 -6.35
C GLU A 52 -6.97 5.95 -5.02
N VAL A 53 -5.77 5.63 -4.54
CA VAL A 53 -5.59 5.02 -3.21
C VAL A 53 -6.13 5.95 -2.13
N LEU A 54 -5.83 7.25 -2.21
CA LEU A 54 -6.36 8.25 -1.29
C LEU A 54 -7.90 8.27 -1.32
N GLY A 55 -8.50 8.21 -2.51
CA GLY A 55 -9.95 8.09 -2.70
C GLY A 55 -10.52 6.84 -2.03
N HIS A 56 -9.92 5.67 -2.25
CA HIS A 56 -10.35 4.42 -1.63
C HIS A 56 -10.26 4.44 -0.10
N VAL A 57 -9.15 4.95 0.46
CA VAL A 57 -8.97 5.01 1.91
C VAL A 57 -9.92 6.03 2.54
N SER A 58 -10.14 7.20 1.90
CA SER A 58 -11.10 8.19 2.40
C SER A 58 -12.54 7.65 2.43
N TRP A 59 -12.95 6.87 1.42
CA TRP A 59 -14.25 6.19 1.44
C TRP A 59 -14.34 5.15 2.58
N LEU A 60 -13.26 4.41 2.87
CA LEU A 60 -13.20 3.47 3.99
C LEU A 60 -13.28 4.20 5.35
N TRP A 61 -12.61 5.35 5.50
CA TRP A 61 -12.71 6.19 6.68
C TRP A 61 -14.14 6.69 6.89
N ALA A 62 -14.77 7.24 5.85
CA ALA A 62 -16.14 7.74 5.89
C ALA A 62 -17.16 6.63 6.23
N SER A 63 -16.88 5.40 5.81
CA SER A 63 -17.73 4.23 6.07
C SER A 63 -17.51 3.60 7.45
N SER A 64 -16.44 3.97 8.17
CA SER A 64 -16.12 3.43 9.49
C SER A 64 -16.68 4.31 10.62
N PRO A 65 -17.49 3.78 11.56
CA PRO A 65 -18.02 4.56 12.69
C PRO A 65 -16.95 5.27 13.54
N LEU A 66 -15.76 4.68 13.68
CA LEU A 66 -14.63 5.27 14.40
C LEU A 66 -13.99 6.43 13.61
N HIS A 67 -13.47 6.11 12.41
CA HIS A 67 -12.68 7.03 11.59
C HIS A 67 -13.49 8.17 10.93
N ARG A 68 -14.80 8.02 10.71
CA ARG A 68 -15.60 9.02 9.98
C ARG A 68 -15.64 10.42 10.61
N ASN A 69 -15.33 10.51 11.91
CA ASN A 69 -15.31 11.76 12.66
C ASN A 69 -13.89 12.32 12.85
N TRP A 70 -12.86 11.64 12.35
CA TRP A 70 -11.48 12.11 12.46
C TRP A 70 -11.21 13.24 11.46
N PRO A 71 -10.36 14.21 11.82
CA PRO A 71 -10.10 15.36 10.96
C PRO A 71 -9.31 14.97 9.70
N VAL A 72 -9.51 15.70 8.62
CA VAL A 72 -8.77 15.53 7.35
C VAL A 72 -7.25 15.69 7.55
N SER A 73 -6.82 16.50 8.52
CA SER A 73 -5.41 16.61 8.88
C SER A 73 -4.82 15.28 9.35
N LEU A 74 -5.55 14.52 10.19
CA LEU A 74 -5.11 13.20 10.65
C LEU A 74 -5.11 12.18 9.51
N PHE A 75 -6.09 12.26 8.61
CA PHE A 75 -6.08 11.48 7.37
C PHE A 75 -4.82 11.73 6.55
N ALA A 76 -4.43 13.00 6.37
CA ALA A 76 -3.21 13.35 5.64
C ALA A 76 -1.94 12.82 6.33
N ILE A 77 -1.84 12.97 7.66
CA ILE A 77 -0.71 12.48 8.47
C ILE A 77 -0.57 10.95 8.37
N ASN A 78 -1.68 10.21 8.41
CA ASN A 78 -1.63 8.75 8.41
C ASN A 78 -1.49 8.13 7.01
N VAL A 79 -2.14 8.73 5.99
CA VAL A 79 -2.31 8.06 4.69
C VAL A 79 -1.27 8.49 3.66
N LEU A 80 -0.87 9.78 3.63
CA LEU A 80 0.11 10.24 2.63
C LEU A 80 1.47 9.56 2.79
N PRO A 81 2.04 9.44 4.01
CA PRO A 81 3.30 8.71 4.18
C PRO A 81 3.17 7.22 3.89
N ALA A 82 2.04 6.60 4.23
CA ALA A 82 1.78 5.19 3.93
C ALA A 82 1.87 4.90 2.43
N ILE A 83 1.22 5.75 1.62
CA ILE A 83 1.25 5.66 0.16
C ILE A 83 2.67 5.93 -0.35
N ARG A 84 3.32 7.00 0.13
CA ARG A 84 4.68 7.37 -0.30
C ARG A 84 5.71 6.27 -0.02
N ALA A 85 5.62 5.61 1.14
CA ALA A 85 6.50 4.53 1.53
C ALA A 85 6.06 3.15 0.99
N ASN A 86 4.90 3.08 0.31
CA ASN A 86 4.25 1.83 -0.09
C ASN A 86 4.06 0.83 1.08
N GLN A 87 3.79 1.37 2.28
CA GLN A 87 3.60 0.60 3.52
C GLN A 87 2.12 0.52 3.89
N TYR A 88 1.34 -0.04 2.97
CA TYR A 88 -0.08 -0.29 3.17
C TYR A 88 -0.56 -1.57 2.47
N ALA A 89 -1.74 -2.03 2.88
CA ALA A 89 -2.51 -3.04 2.20
C ALA A 89 -3.93 -2.51 1.99
N LEU A 90 -4.42 -2.62 0.76
CA LEU A 90 -5.78 -2.27 0.39
C LEU A 90 -6.42 -3.51 -0.24
N LEU A 91 -7.49 -4.01 0.37
CA LEU A 91 -8.27 -5.12 -0.18
C LEU A 91 -9.49 -4.55 -0.88
N THR A 92 -9.78 -5.11 -2.06
CA THR A 92 -10.96 -4.78 -2.85
C THR A 92 -11.81 -6.04 -3.08
N ARG A 93 -13.12 -5.84 -3.25
CA ARG A 93 -14.09 -6.85 -3.68
C ARG A 93 -14.99 -6.18 -4.71
N ASP A 94 -15.11 -6.79 -5.89
CA ASP A 94 -15.90 -6.26 -7.01
C ASP A 94 -15.53 -4.80 -7.37
N ASN A 95 -14.22 -4.48 -7.35
CA ASN A 95 -13.64 -3.14 -7.54
C ASN A 95 -13.98 -2.09 -6.48
N TYR A 96 -14.66 -2.46 -5.39
CA TYR A 96 -14.85 -1.58 -4.23
C TYR A 96 -13.80 -1.88 -3.16
N PRO A 97 -13.19 -0.87 -2.53
CA PRO A 97 -12.36 -1.11 -1.37
C PRO A 97 -13.21 -1.71 -0.23
N VAL A 98 -12.64 -2.62 0.55
CA VAL A 98 -13.37 -3.26 1.67
C VAL A 98 -12.57 -3.28 2.96
N ALA A 99 -11.24 -3.21 2.86
CA ALA A 99 -10.38 -3.13 4.03
C ALA A 99 -9.05 -2.43 3.69
N TYR A 100 -8.48 -1.75 4.66
CA TYR A 100 -7.20 -1.06 4.57
C TYR A 100 -6.42 -1.21 5.88
N CYS A 101 -5.11 -1.38 5.78
CA CYS A 101 -4.21 -1.07 6.89
C CYS A 101 -2.93 -0.43 6.37
N SER A 102 -2.30 0.36 7.23
CA SER A 102 -0.97 0.93 7.00
C SER A 102 -0.05 0.63 8.17
N TRP A 103 1.26 0.64 7.92
CA TRP A 103 2.25 0.47 8.97
C TRP A 103 3.45 1.38 8.79
N ALA A 104 4.05 1.77 9.91
CA ALA A 104 5.33 2.46 9.96
C ALA A 104 6.40 1.53 10.53
N ASN A 105 7.62 1.56 9.97
CA ASN A 105 8.79 0.88 10.51
C ASN A 105 9.61 1.89 11.30
N LEU A 106 9.47 1.86 12.63
CA LEU A 106 10.00 2.89 13.50
C LEU A 106 11.35 2.48 14.10
N SER A 107 12.22 3.46 14.34
CA SER A 107 13.29 3.33 15.32
C SER A 107 12.70 3.29 16.74
N LEU A 108 13.50 2.92 17.75
CA LEU A 108 13.06 2.99 19.15
C LEU A 108 12.69 4.43 19.56
N GLU A 109 13.46 5.42 19.08
CA GLU A 109 13.20 6.84 19.34
C GLU A 109 11.85 7.28 18.75
N ASN A 110 11.58 6.92 17.50
CA ASN A 110 10.33 7.28 16.83
C ASN A 110 9.13 6.47 17.34
N GLU A 111 9.33 5.26 17.86
CA GLU A 111 8.31 4.52 18.61
C GLU A 111 7.92 5.27 19.88
N ILE A 112 8.88 5.75 20.66
CA ILE A 112 8.64 6.52 21.88
C ILE A 112 7.89 7.82 21.54
N LYS A 113 8.32 8.52 20.50
CA LYS A 113 7.63 9.71 19.96
C LYS A 113 6.17 9.40 19.58
N TYR A 114 5.94 8.33 18.82
CA TYR A 114 4.59 7.90 18.41
C TYR A 114 3.70 7.48 19.58
N LEU A 115 4.23 6.77 20.57
CA LEU A 115 3.47 6.35 21.74
C LEU A 115 3.13 7.50 22.69
N ASN A 116 3.94 8.56 22.69
CA ASN A 116 3.64 9.81 23.40
C ASN A 116 2.52 10.61 22.73
N ASP A 117 2.54 10.68 21.40
CA ASP A 117 1.51 11.34 20.59
C ASP A 117 1.35 10.59 19.28
N VAL A 118 0.21 9.92 19.13
CA VAL A 118 -0.11 9.08 17.95
C VAL A 118 -0.27 9.90 16.66
N THR A 119 -0.25 11.23 16.74
CA THR A 119 -0.32 12.15 15.59
C THR A 119 1.03 12.79 15.25
N SER A 120 2.09 12.46 15.98
CA SER A 120 3.40 13.13 15.89
C SER A 120 4.30 12.68 14.74
N LEU A 121 3.99 11.54 14.09
CA LEU A 121 4.83 10.98 13.04
C LEU A 121 4.85 11.88 11.80
N VAL A 122 6.05 12.12 11.28
CA VAL A 122 6.26 12.76 9.96
C VAL A 122 6.66 11.71 8.92
N ALA A 123 6.69 12.08 7.64
CA ALA A 123 6.89 11.11 6.56
C ALA A 123 8.22 10.33 6.66
N GLU A 124 9.27 10.99 7.14
CA GLU A 124 10.61 10.43 7.31
C GLU A 124 10.64 9.36 8.42
N ASP A 125 9.74 9.44 9.40
CA ASP A 125 9.70 8.50 10.52
C ASP A 125 9.23 7.10 10.09
N TRP A 126 8.44 7.01 9.01
CA TRP A 126 7.81 5.78 8.55
C TRP A 126 8.78 4.67 8.14
N THR A 127 10.04 5.03 7.86
CA THR A 127 11.12 4.11 7.48
C THR A 127 12.35 4.29 8.36
N SER A 128 12.18 4.76 9.60
CA SER A 128 13.28 5.09 10.51
C SER A 128 13.92 3.88 11.20
N GLY A 129 13.29 2.70 11.17
CA GLY A 129 13.85 1.50 11.80
C GLY A 129 13.14 0.22 11.36
N ASP A 130 13.10 -0.77 12.25
CA ASP A 130 12.58 -2.12 12.00
C ASP A 130 11.35 -2.48 12.85
N ARG A 131 10.96 -1.61 13.79
CA ARG A 131 9.88 -1.85 14.74
C ARG A 131 8.54 -1.46 14.11
N LYS A 132 7.79 -2.44 13.62
CA LYS A 132 6.58 -2.19 12.83
C LYS A 132 5.37 -1.89 13.70
N TRP A 133 4.67 -0.80 13.40
CA TRP A 133 3.43 -0.39 14.04
C TRP A 133 2.33 -0.18 13.01
N PHE A 134 1.18 -0.81 13.20
CA PHE A 134 -0.03 -0.47 12.46
C PHE A 134 -0.49 0.93 12.85
N ILE A 135 -0.61 1.81 11.85
CA ILE A 135 -1.07 3.19 12.02
C ILE A 135 -2.59 3.25 11.85
N ASP A 136 -3.10 2.71 10.74
CA ASP A 136 -4.53 2.51 10.52
C ASP A 136 -4.86 1.03 10.34
N TRP A 137 -6.04 0.63 10.83
CA TRP A 137 -6.65 -0.66 10.56
C TRP A 137 -8.17 -0.51 10.40
N ILE A 138 -8.67 -0.69 9.17
CA ILE A 138 -10.00 -0.26 8.76
C ILE A 138 -10.65 -1.37 7.95
N ALA A 139 -11.77 -1.92 8.44
CA ALA A 139 -12.54 -2.94 7.73
C ALA A 139 -14.04 -2.80 8.05
N PRO A 140 -14.69 -1.71 7.60
CA PRO A 140 -16.02 -1.31 8.07
C PRO A 140 -17.14 -2.27 7.65
N PHE A 141 -16.91 -3.16 6.69
CA PHE A 141 -17.90 -4.13 6.20
C PHE A 141 -17.70 -5.56 6.72
N GLY A 142 -16.84 -5.74 7.73
CA GLY A 142 -16.60 -7.05 8.35
C GLY A 142 -15.40 -7.82 7.80
N ASP A 143 -14.64 -7.26 6.87
CA ASP A 143 -13.48 -7.88 6.22
C ASP A 143 -12.20 -7.94 7.09
N ASN A 144 -12.33 -7.73 8.41
CA ASN A 144 -11.22 -7.76 9.37
C ASN A 144 -10.44 -9.10 9.33
N GLY A 145 -11.17 -10.22 9.26
CA GLY A 145 -10.55 -11.55 9.19
C GLY A 145 -9.81 -11.80 7.86
N ALA A 146 -10.30 -11.23 6.76
CA ALA A 146 -9.64 -11.31 5.46
C ALA A 146 -8.34 -10.50 5.46
N LEU A 147 -8.38 -9.25 5.97
CA LEU A 147 -7.20 -8.40 6.11
C LEU A 147 -6.14 -9.04 7.01
N TYR A 148 -6.55 -9.60 8.16
CA TYR A 148 -5.65 -10.31 9.07
C TYR A 148 -4.96 -11.51 8.41
N LYS A 149 -5.73 -12.37 7.73
CA LYS A 149 -5.17 -13.53 7.00
C LYS A 149 -4.23 -13.09 5.88
N TYR A 150 -4.60 -12.03 5.15
CA TYR A 150 -3.75 -11.45 4.11
C TYR A 150 -2.41 -11.00 4.68
N MET A 151 -2.41 -10.22 5.77
CA MET A 151 -1.19 -9.72 6.40
C MET A 151 -0.30 -10.86 6.90
N ARG A 152 -0.87 -11.86 7.58
CA ARG A 152 -0.10 -13.04 8.03
C ARG A 152 0.54 -13.82 6.90
N LYS A 153 -0.12 -13.89 5.73
CA LYS A 153 0.40 -14.60 4.55
C LYS A 153 1.47 -13.78 3.83
N LYS A 154 1.24 -12.48 3.66
CA LYS A 154 2.14 -11.57 2.94
C LYS A 154 3.43 -11.29 3.71
N PHE A 155 3.33 -11.22 5.04
CA PHE A 155 4.44 -10.94 5.95
C PHE A 155 4.61 -12.11 6.92
N PRO A 156 5.06 -13.29 6.41
CA PRO A 156 5.04 -14.52 7.18
C PRO A 156 6.03 -14.54 8.34
N ASP A 157 7.10 -13.75 8.25
CA ASP A 157 8.23 -13.73 9.19
C ASP A 157 8.36 -12.37 9.91
N GLU A 158 7.32 -11.54 9.86
CA GLU A 158 7.32 -10.19 10.45
C GLU A 158 6.49 -10.11 11.73
N LEU A 159 6.79 -9.09 12.54
CA LEU A 159 6.06 -8.73 13.75
C LEU A 159 5.53 -7.30 13.64
N PHE A 160 4.33 -7.07 14.14
CA PHE A 160 3.67 -5.77 14.17
C PHE A 160 3.05 -5.54 15.54
N ARG A 161 2.98 -4.27 15.95
CA ARG A 161 2.19 -3.83 17.10
C ARG A 161 1.14 -2.81 16.66
N ALA A 162 0.13 -2.60 17.49
CA ALA A 162 -0.83 -1.52 17.32
C ALA A 162 -1.20 -0.97 18.69
N ILE A 163 -1.47 0.33 18.80
CA ILE A 163 -1.96 0.95 20.02
C ILE A 163 -3.42 1.36 19.85
N ARG A 164 -4.23 1.11 20.88
CA ARG A 164 -5.55 1.71 21.02
C ARG A 164 -5.58 2.54 22.28
N VAL A 165 -5.70 3.86 22.12
CA VAL A 165 -5.82 4.78 23.24
C VAL A 165 -7.30 4.92 23.58
N ASP A 166 -7.65 4.65 24.85
CA ASP A 166 -8.97 4.98 25.35
C ASP A 166 -9.06 6.51 25.54
N PRO A 167 -9.97 7.20 24.83
CA PRO A 167 -10.08 8.65 24.90
C PRO A 167 -10.50 9.17 26.29
N LYS A 168 -11.05 8.32 27.17
CA LYS A 168 -11.50 8.72 28.51
C LYS A 168 -10.43 8.55 29.57
N THR A 169 -9.68 7.45 29.49
CA THR A 169 -8.69 7.08 30.53
C THR A 169 -7.27 7.45 30.13
N HIS A 170 -7.06 7.81 28.86
CA HIS A 170 -5.75 7.99 28.24
C HIS A 170 -4.80 6.78 28.41
N VAL A 171 -5.34 5.61 28.70
CA VAL A 171 -4.57 4.36 28.75
C VAL A 171 -4.48 3.79 27.34
N GLY A 172 -3.24 3.56 26.88
CA GLY A 172 -2.95 2.90 25.63
C GLY A 172 -2.85 1.38 25.81
N LYS A 173 -3.69 0.62 25.10
CA LYS A 173 -3.57 -0.84 25.02
C LYS A 173 -2.78 -1.22 23.77
N VAL A 174 -1.63 -1.86 23.96
CA VAL A 174 -0.83 -2.42 22.86
C VAL A 174 -1.37 -3.80 22.49
N SER A 175 -1.53 -4.05 21.19
CA SER A 175 -1.85 -5.35 20.61
C SER A 175 -0.68 -5.83 19.76
N GLU A 176 -0.41 -7.13 19.81
CA GLU A 176 0.74 -7.77 19.17
C GLU A 176 0.29 -8.73 18.08
N PHE A 177 0.94 -8.69 16.92
CA PHE A 177 0.59 -9.47 15.74
C PHE A 177 1.85 -10.05 15.10
N HIS A 178 1.81 -11.32 14.69
CA HIS A 178 2.94 -11.97 14.04
C HIS A 178 2.52 -12.69 12.76
N GLY A 179 3.49 -12.85 11.87
CA GLY A 179 3.34 -13.53 10.60
C GLY A 179 2.95 -15.01 10.71
N GLY A 180 2.60 -15.58 9.56
CA GLY A 180 2.16 -16.97 9.40
C GLY A 180 3.15 -18.03 9.89
N LYS A 181 4.47 -17.76 9.79
CA LYS A 181 5.54 -18.74 10.02
C LYS A 181 6.27 -18.57 11.35
N ILE A 182 6.05 -17.46 12.06
CA ILE A 182 6.63 -17.27 13.40
C ILE A 182 5.85 -18.10 14.42
N ASP A 183 6.56 -18.95 15.15
CA ASP A 183 6.00 -19.66 16.31
C ASP A 183 5.59 -18.68 17.42
N LYS A 184 4.51 -19.02 18.14
CA LYS A 184 3.95 -18.16 19.18
C LYS A 184 4.92 -17.89 20.34
N GLN A 185 5.74 -18.87 20.74
CA GLN A 185 6.70 -18.68 21.82
C GLN A 185 7.83 -17.76 21.39
N LEU A 186 8.32 -17.92 20.15
CA LEU A 186 9.32 -17.03 19.58
C LEU A 186 8.79 -15.60 19.46
N ALA A 187 7.57 -15.42 18.93
CA ALA A 187 6.94 -14.11 18.82
C ALA A 187 6.84 -13.42 20.20
N ASN A 188 6.33 -14.15 21.21
CA ASN A 188 6.23 -13.63 22.58
C ASN A 188 7.60 -13.24 23.17
N LYS A 189 8.67 -13.99 22.86
CA LYS A 189 10.03 -13.65 23.30
C LYS A 189 10.50 -12.32 22.69
N ILE A 190 10.28 -12.14 21.39
CA ILE A 190 10.67 -10.91 20.67
C ILE A 190 9.86 -9.72 21.18
N PHE A 191 8.54 -9.88 21.38
CA PHE A 191 7.70 -8.80 21.92
C PHE A 191 8.09 -8.39 23.34
N LYS A 192 8.43 -9.34 24.21
CA LYS A 192 8.97 -9.04 25.55
C LYS A 192 10.27 -8.25 25.48
N GLN A 193 11.15 -8.59 24.54
CA GLN A 193 12.38 -7.83 24.32
C GLN A 193 12.06 -6.40 23.86
N TYR A 194 11.19 -6.22 22.86
CA TYR A 194 10.76 -4.89 22.41
C TYR A 194 10.16 -4.06 23.54
N HIS A 195 9.33 -4.65 24.38
CA HIS A 195 8.76 -3.97 25.54
C HIS A 195 9.83 -3.58 26.57
N HIS A 196 10.78 -4.48 26.85
CA HIS A 196 11.87 -4.19 27.78
C HIS A 196 12.75 -3.02 27.31
N GLU A 197 13.14 -3.00 26.04
CA GLU A 197 13.89 -1.90 25.42
C GLU A 197 13.11 -0.58 25.52
N LEU A 198 11.81 -0.61 25.20
CA LEU A 198 10.93 0.56 25.28
C LEU A 198 10.86 1.13 26.70
N ILE A 199 10.55 0.30 27.70
CA ILE A 199 10.42 0.76 29.08
C ILE A 199 11.77 1.25 29.64
N THR A 200 12.87 0.61 29.26
CA THR A 200 14.21 1.04 29.68
C THR A 200 14.54 2.43 29.14
N GLU A 201 14.30 2.65 27.85
CA GLU A 201 14.56 3.95 27.22
C GLU A 201 13.60 5.04 27.72
N VAL A 202 12.33 4.71 27.93
CA VAL A 202 11.35 5.63 28.53
C VAL A 202 11.76 6.04 29.95
N LYS A 203 12.23 5.12 30.79
CA LYS A 203 12.71 5.46 32.15
C LYS A 203 13.94 6.37 32.15
N ASN A 204 14.76 6.28 31.12
CA ASN A 204 15.93 7.16 30.96
C ASN A 204 15.53 8.58 30.50
N LYS A 205 14.34 8.75 29.93
CA LYS A 205 13.77 10.05 29.51
C LYS A 205 12.83 10.57 30.60
N THR A 206 13.20 11.64 31.28
CA THR A 206 12.51 12.17 32.47
C THR A 206 11.08 12.69 32.23
N ASP A 207 10.58 12.75 30.99
CA ASP A 207 9.25 13.27 30.63
C ASP A 207 8.47 12.23 29.80
N PHE A 208 7.64 11.39 30.43
CA PHE A 208 6.71 10.50 29.72
C PHE A 208 5.29 10.62 30.29
N ASN A 209 4.31 10.89 29.42
CA ASN A 209 2.96 11.31 29.82
C ASN A 209 1.99 10.17 30.16
N PHE A 210 2.34 8.89 29.95
CA PHE A 210 1.44 7.76 30.18
C PHE A 210 2.11 6.49 30.73
N SER A 211 1.34 5.69 31.46
CA SER A 211 1.71 4.34 31.90
C SER A 211 1.27 3.29 30.89
N LEU A 212 2.19 2.43 30.46
CA LEU A 212 1.90 1.29 29.58
C LEU A 212 1.61 0.05 30.44
N THR A 213 0.47 -0.60 30.23
CA THR A 213 0.17 -1.94 30.80
C THR A 213 0.35 -3.01 29.72
N GLY A 214 1.18 -4.01 30.03
CA GLY A 214 1.44 -5.19 29.20
C GLY A 214 0.40 -6.29 29.37
#